data_AF-A0A8H4QY44-F1
#
_entry.id   AF-A0A8H4QY44-F1
#
_cell.length_a   1.000
_cell.length_b   1.000
_cell.length_c   1.000
_cell.angle_alpha   90.00
_cell.angle_beta   90.00
_cell.angle_gamma   90.00
#
_symmetry.space_group_name_H-M   'P 1'
#
loop_
_entity.id
_entity.type
_entity.pdbx_description
1 polymer ?
#
loop_
_entity_poly.entity_id
_entity_poly.type
_entity_poly.pdbx_seq_one_letter_code
_entity_poly.pdbx_strand_id
1 'polypeptide(L)'
;MSSKFNPSKPSQLDFHRPKTKRLRDLTQPSGTENENVGRIPKLTDESKKCIRNLAAYRAPKPKFHHPRSKSAAVLVALFVGRQGDLYVLLSRRSSTLRTYAGDTSLPGGKVEQGDKSMEDTARREAFEEIGLPKDRTKVPLLCILEPFLAAELIVTPVVVLILDNTLRPVLNANEVTSLFSHPLSSFLTTSPPFPTEPDTLEVPYHTSFDFRSSGPSIPLGQEKDRGQNEGGKGKEQQTLFRVHQFLTGREAGGIKPVFGLTASILIHTSTIAHARAPSFELHPPSPPNPPTPPMQVRIAWALLNKPSFTEACTKEGVDLGKARKVLEEWEREVLRERRGARRTKSSKGWSKL
;
A
#
# COMPACT_ATOMS: atom_id res chain seq x y z
N MET A 1 -28.03 -16.91 64.36
CA MET A 1 -27.36 -16.24 65.49
C MET A 1 -26.21 -15.42 64.89
N SER A 2 -26.45 -14.17 64.47
CA SER A 2 -26.16 -12.95 65.26
C SER A 2 -24.76 -13.02 65.86
N SER A 3 -23.79 -12.15 65.56
CA SER A 3 -23.74 -10.68 65.65
C SER A 3 -22.22 -10.35 65.51
N LYS A 4 -21.67 -9.20 65.14
CA LYS A 4 -22.08 -7.79 65.14
C LYS A 4 -21.06 -7.02 64.29
N PHE A 5 -21.58 -6.06 63.55
CA PHE A 5 -20.88 -4.91 62.98
C PHE A 5 -20.66 -3.87 64.09
N ASN A 6 -19.52 -3.18 64.13
CA ASN A 6 -19.50 -1.76 64.51
C ASN A 6 -18.23 -1.03 63.99
N PRO A 7 -18.33 0.24 63.53
CA PRO A 7 -17.33 0.94 62.74
C PRO A 7 -16.53 1.97 63.56
N SER A 8 -15.32 2.31 63.11
CA SER A 8 -14.58 3.49 63.55
C SER A 8 -14.38 4.47 62.40
N LYS A 9 -14.80 5.71 62.66
CA LYS A 9 -14.90 6.89 61.77
C LYS A 9 -13.56 7.68 61.73
N PRO A 10 -13.44 8.80 60.98
CA PRO A 10 -12.38 9.02 59.99
C PRO A 10 -11.30 10.04 60.41
N SER A 11 -10.12 9.96 59.80
CA SER A 11 -9.08 10.99 59.93
C SER A 11 -9.34 12.15 58.95
N GLN A 12 -9.42 13.36 59.50
CA GLN A 12 -9.56 14.64 58.80
C GLN A 12 -8.35 14.93 57.91
N LEU A 13 -8.61 15.40 56.69
CA LEU A 13 -7.61 16.03 55.81
C LEU A 13 -7.92 17.53 55.74
N ASP A 14 -6.92 18.32 56.11
CA ASP A 14 -6.94 19.78 56.16
C ASP A 14 -7.11 20.41 54.76
N PHE A 15 -8.14 21.23 54.61
CA PHE A 15 -8.32 22.08 53.44
C PHE A 15 -7.48 23.35 53.58
N HIS A 16 -6.32 23.39 52.91
CA HIS A 16 -5.53 24.61 52.74
C HIS A 16 -6.18 25.52 51.68
N ARG A 17 -6.63 26.69 52.14
CA ARG A 17 -7.27 27.76 51.34
C ARG A 17 -6.19 28.59 50.62
N PRO A 18 -6.21 28.77 49.28
CA PRO A 18 -5.26 29.67 48.64
C PRO A 18 -5.66 31.13 48.84
N LYS A 19 -4.70 31.93 49.33
CA LYS A 19 -4.80 33.39 49.49
C LYS A 19 -4.77 34.05 48.11
N THR A 20 -5.76 34.90 47.83
CA THR A 20 -5.78 35.82 46.68
C THR A 20 -4.61 36.80 46.73
N LYS A 21 -3.79 36.88 45.68
CA LYS A 21 -2.85 37.98 45.45
C LYS A 21 -3.13 38.68 44.12
N ARG A 22 -3.02 40.01 44.19
CA ARG A 22 -3.44 41.01 43.21
C ARG A 22 -2.58 41.00 41.95
N LEU A 23 -3.23 41.37 40.87
CA LEU A 23 -2.67 41.78 39.58
C LEU A 23 -1.85 43.07 39.74
N ARG A 24 -0.53 42.98 39.52
CA ARG A 24 0.35 43.96 38.81
C ARG A 24 1.82 43.70 39.18
N ASP A 25 2.65 43.92 38.17
CA ASP A 25 4.10 44.20 38.20
C ASP A 25 5.10 43.06 37.92
N LEU A 26 5.72 43.22 36.73
CA LEU A 26 7.14 43.05 36.37
C LEU A 26 7.59 41.82 35.55
N THR A 27 7.71 42.09 34.23
CA THR A 27 8.89 41.92 33.35
C THR A 27 9.58 40.55 33.18
N GLN A 28 9.64 40.14 31.89
CA GLN A 28 10.20 38.97 31.19
C GLN A 28 11.59 38.42 31.61
N PRO A 29 12.11 37.35 30.94
CA PRO A 29 11.55 36.02 30.76
C PRO A 29 12.55 34.94 31.27
N SER A 30 12.07 33.85 31.86
CA SER A 30 12.89 32.65 32.08
C SER A 30 12.24 31.49 31.35
N GLY A 31 13.07 30.76 30.60
CA GLY A 31 12.66 29.80 29.59
C GLY A 31 11.79 28.67 30.14
N THR A 32 10.90 28.19 29.28
CA THR A 32 10.22 26.92 29.45
C THR A 32 10.28 26.15 28.14
N GLU A 33 11.30 25.30 28.03
CA GLU A 33 11.19 24.05 27.28
C GLU A 33 10.13 23.19 27.98
N ASN A 34 8.87 23.20 27.51
CA ASN A 34 7.88 22.09 27.61
C ASN A 34 6.42 22.53 27.31
N GLU A 35 6.12 23.01 26.10
CA GLU A 35 4.71 23.17 25.67
C GLU A 35 4.33 22.40 24.40
N ASN A 36 5.26 21.67 23.76
CA ASN A 36 5.01 21.03 22.45
C ASN A 36 4.83 19.51 22.46
N VAL A 37 4.74 18.87 23.63
CA VAL A 37 4.50 17.41 23.70
C VAL A 37 2.99 17.17 23.62
N GLY A 38 2.48 16.85 22.43
CA GLY A 38 1.16 16.21 22.27
C GLY A 38 0.18 16.84 21.29
N ARG A 39 0.44 18.03 20.73
CA ARG A 39 -0.47 18.60 19.71
C ARG A 39 -0.14 18.08 18.31
N ILE A 40 -1.09 17.42 17.65
CA ILE A 40 -1.01 17.12 16.22
C ILE A 40 -0.87 18.47 15.49
N PRO A 41 0.15 18.66 14.63
CA PRO A 41 0.27 19.87 13.80
C PRO A 41 -1.03 20.12 13.05
N LYS A 42 -1.40 21.39 12.86
CA LYS A 42 -2.59 21.72 12.07
C LYS A 42 -2.40 21.18 10.65
N LEU A 43 -3.29 20.28 10.24
CA LEU A 43 -3.31 19.73 8.88
C LEU A 43 -3.36 20.87 7.85
N THR A 44 -2.59 20.74 6.78
CA THR A 44 -2.77 21.56 5.58
C THR A 44 -4.15 21.26 4.96
N ASP A 45 -4.67 22.20 4.17
CA ASP A 45 -5.96 21.98 3.49
C ASP A 45 -5.90 20.83 2.47
N GLU A 46 -4.73 20.63 1.85
CA GLU A 46 -4.45 19.47 1.01
C GLU A 46 -4.53 18.17 1.82
N SER A 47 -3.87 18.08 2.98
CA SER A 47 -3.91 16.88 3.83
C SER A 47 -5.32 16.58 4.34
N LYS A 48 -6.11 17.61 4.69
CA LYS A 48 -7.53 17.43 5.05
C LYS A 48 -8.33 16.85 3.88
N LYS A 49 -8.09 17.32 2.65
CA LYS A 49 -8.73 16.79 1.44
C LYS A 49 -8.30 15.34 1.19
N CYS A 50 -7.02 15.03 1.38
CA CYS A 50 -6.48 13.68 1.25
C CYS A 50 -7.14 12.69 2.20
N ILE A 51 -7.24 13.03 3.48
CA ILE A 51 -7.92 12.20 4.50
C ILE A 51 -9.38 11.99 4.10
N ARG A 52 -10.09 13.04 3.66
CA ARG A 52 -11.48 12.94 3.19
C ARG A 52 -11.63 12.01 1.99
N ASN A 53 -10.75 12.11 1.00
CA ASN A 53 -10.77 11.26 -0.18
C ASN A 53 -10.56 9.79 0.18
N LEU A 54 -9.56 9.50 1.03
CA LEU A 54 -9.31 8.14 1.52
C LEU A 54 -10.49 7.61 2.35
N ALA A 55 -11.04 8.40 3.28
CA ALA A 55 -12.18 8.01 4.10
C ALA A 55 -13.46 7.76 3.28
N ALA A 56 -13.63 8.48 2.17
CA ALA A 56 -14.74 8.30 1.24
C ALA A 56 -14.51 7.15 0.23
N TYR A 57 -13.27 6.69 0.05
CA TYR A 57 -12.93 5.67 -0.93
C TYR A 57 -13.59 4.34 -0.62
N ARG A 58 -14.16 3.71 -1.64
CA ARG A 58 -14.73 2.36 -1.58
C ARG A 58 -14.18 1.57 -2.75
N ALA A 59 -13.38 0.54 -2.45
CA ALA A 59 -12.87 -0.35 -3.46
C ALA A 59 -14.02 -1.02 -4.23
N PRO A 60 -13.86 -1.26 -5.55
CA PRO A 60 -14.85 -2.00 -6.33
C PRO A 60 -15.16 -3.37 -5.72
N LYS A 61 -16.42 -3.80 -5.79
CA LYS A 61 -16.81 -5.13 -5.28
C LYS A 61 -16.02 -6.22 -6.02
N PRO A 62 -15.41 -7.18 -5.29
CA PRO A 62 -14.68 -8.26 -5.93
C PRO A 62 -15.63 -9.14 -6.75
N LYS A 63 -15.23 -9.49 -7.98
CA LYS A 63 -16.02 -10.37 -8.87
C LYS A 63 -15.92 -11.86 -8.49
N PHE A 64 -14.92 -12.23 -7.70
CA PHE A 64 -14.65 -13.59 -7.22
C PHE A 64 -13.92 -13.53 -5.88
N HIS A 65 -13.99 -14.62 -5.11
CA HIS A 65 -13.20 -14.78 -3.89
C HIS A 65 -11.85 -15.43 -4.21
N HIS A 66 -10.89 -15.28 -3.30
CA HIS A 66 -9.58 -15.93 -3.39
C HIS A 66 -9.25 -16.62 -2.05
N PRO A 67 -8.42 -17.67 -2.06
CA PRO A 67 -8.14 -18.47 -0.88
C PRO A 67 -7.46 -17.64 0.21
N ARG A 68 -7.91 -17.80 1.46
CA ARG A 68 -7.34 -17.14 2.64
C ARG A 68 -5.89 -17.53 2.86
N SER A 69 -5.50 -18.78 2.58
CA SER A 69 -4.10 -19.22 2.69
C SER A 69 -3.13 -18.54 1.72
N LYS A 70 -3.66 -17.88 0.68
CA LYS A 70 -2.91 -17.05 -0.26
C LYS A 70 -3.16 -15.55 -0.06
N SER A 71 -3.88 -15.19 1.00
CA SER A 71 -4.20 -13.80 1.29
C SER A 71 -3.22 -13.25 2.32
N ALA A 72 -2.87 -11.99 2.15
CA ALA A 72 -2.04 -11.21 3.05
C ALA A 72 -2.62 -9.79 3.16
N ALA A 73 -2.28 -9.08 4.22
CA ALA A 73 -2.66 -7.69 4.37
C ALA A 73 -1.46 -6.86 4.82
N VAL A 74 -1.39 -5.63 4.32
CA VAL A 74 -0.36 -4.66 4.70
C VAL A 74 -1.01 -3.38 5.19
N LEU A 75 -0.40 -2.74 6.18
CA LEU A 75 -0.89 -1.51 6.77
C LEU A 75 -0.20 -0.31 6.12
N VAL A 76 -0.98 0.51 5.40
CA VAL A 76 -0.56 1.85 4.99
C VAL A 76 -0.86 2.80 6.14
N ALA A 77 0.09 2.89 7.07
CA ALA A 77 -0.05 3.71 8.27
C ALA A 77 0.35 5.15 7.99
N LEU A 78 -0.66 6.02 7.83
CA LEU A 78 -0.46 7.44 7.59
C LEU A 78 -0.37 8.20 8.91
N PHE A 79 0.41 9.28 8.95
CA PHE A 79 0.45 10.19 10.08
C PHE A 79 0.72 11.63 9.61
N VAL A 80 0.46 12.59 10.49
CA VAL A 80 0.64 14.02 10.21
C VAL A 80 2.07 14.42 10.55
N GLY A 81 2.81 14.87 9.53
CA GLY A 81 4.15 15.43 9.67
C GLY A 81 4.15 16.79 10.34
N ARG A 82 5.35 17.31 10.61
CA ARG A 82 5.55 18.57 11.33
C ARG A 82 4.91 19.77 10.63
N GLN A 83 4.83 19.74 9.31
CA GLN A 83 4.24 20.82 8.50
C GLN A 83 2.76 20.58 8.16
N GLY A 84 2.10 19.60 8.80
CA GLY A 84 0.70 19.28 8.54
C GLY A 84 0.47 18.44 7.28
N ASP A 85 1.53 18.05 6.59
CA ASP A 85 1.58 17.13 5.44
C ASP A 85 1.43 15.66 5.88
N LEU A 86 0.94 14.80 4.98
CA LEU A 86 0.77 13.37 5.27
C LEU A 86 2.04 12.60 4.95
N TYR A 87 2.48 11.77 5.89
CA TYR A 87 3.55 10.81 5.73
C TYR A 87 3.01 9.39 5.81
N VAL A 88 3.72 8.47 5.17
CA VAL A 88 3.55 7.03 5.37
C VAL A 88 4.70 6.48 6.20
N LEU A 89 4.38 5.60 7.15
CA LEU A 89 5.34 4.84 7.91
C LEU A 89 5.81 3.61 7.11
N LEU A 90 7.12 3.41 7.04
CA LEU A 90 7.78 2.32 6.34
C LEU A 90 8.77 1.61 7.26
N SER A 91 8.97 0.32 7.02
CA SER A 91 9.92 -0.52 7.74
C SER A 91 11.04 -0.98 6.82
N ARG A 92 12.25 -1.08 7.36
CA ARG A 92 13.33 -1.89 6.78
C ARG A 92 13.24 -3.29 7.36
N ARG A 93 12.96 -4.28 6.51
CA ARG A 93 12.93 -5.69 6.91
C ARG A 93 14.31 -6.14 7.43
N SER A 94 14.31 -7.01 8.42
CA SER A 94 15.55 -7.61 8.94
C SER A 94 16.34 -8.29 7.82
N SER A 95 17.67 -8.13 7.86
CA SER A 95 18.58 -8.79 6.93
C SER A 95 18.65 -10.30 7.12
N THR A 96 18.15 -10.82 8.26
CA THR A 96 18.15 -12.25 8.59
C THR A 96 16.95 -13.01 8.02
N LEU A 97 15.99 -12.31 7.40
CA LEU A 97 14.80 -12.93 6.83
C LEU A 97 15.10 -13.67 5.53
N ARG A 98 14.47 -14.83 5.34
CA ARG A 98 14.65 -15.70 4.16
C ARG A 98 14.20 -15.06 2.84
N THR A 99 13.33 -14.05 2.89
CA THR A 99 12.79 -13.37 1.70
C THR A 99 12.71 -11.86 1.94
N TYR A 100 13.08 -11.08 0.92
CA TYR A 100 13.05 -9.61 0.95
C TYR A 100 13.91 -9.00 2.07
N ALA A 101 15.05 -9.63 2.38
CA ALA A 101 15.98 -9.19 3.41
C ALA A 101 16.46 -7.76 3.15
N GLY A 102 16.32 -6.88 4.15
CA GLY A 102 16.71 -5.46 4.05
C GLY A 102 15.81 -4.60 3.15
N ASP A 103 14.75 -5.15 2.56
CA ASP A 103 13.84 -4.39 1.70
C ASP A 103 12.99 -3.40 2.50
N THR A 104 12.65 -2.30 1.83
CA THR A 104 11.66 -1.34 2.33
C THR A 104 10.26 -1.88 2.10
N SER A 105 9.49 -2.02 3.17
CA SER A 105 8.14 -2.56 3.15
C SER A 105 7.16 -1.75 3.98
N LEU A 106 5.88 -1.98 3.70
CA LEU A 106 4.79 -1.67 4.62
C LEU A 106 4.72 -2.80 5.67
N PRO A 107 4.36 -2.49 6.93
CA PRO A 107 4.10 -3.54 7.92
C PRO A 107 2.98 -4.46 7.46
N GLY A 108 3.11 -5.77 7.65
CA GLY A 108 2.10 -6.70 7.18
C GLY A 108 2.60 -8.11 6.89
N GLY A 109 1.64 -9.01 6.69
CA GLY A 109 1.90 -10.42 6.55
C GLY A 109 0.68 -11.22 6.15
N LYS A 110 0.77 -12.54 6.32
CA LYS A 110 -0.24 -13.49 5.85
C LYS A 110 -1.45 -13.50 6.77
N VAL A 111 -2.60 -13.83 6.21
CA VAL A 111 -3.82 -14.05 6.99
C VAL A 111 -3.66 -15.30 7.86
N GLU A 112 -4.01 -15.18 9.14
CA GLU A 112 -4.06 -16.30 10.08
C GLU A 112 -5.49 -16.74 10.39
N GLN A 113 -5.63 -17.89 11.03
CA GLN A 113 -6.92 -18.49 11.37
C GLN A 113 -7.77 -17.60 12.30
N GLY A 114 -7.12 -16.83 13.18
CA GLY A 114 -7.78 -15.92 14.11
C GLY A 114 -8.24 -14.59 13.51
N ASP A 115 -7.77 -14.24 12.31
CA ASP A 115 -8.05 -12.94 11.70
C ASP A 115 -9.47 -12.89 11.14
N LYS A 116 -10.32 -11.99 11.64
CA LYS A 116 -11.72 -11.89 11.19
C LYS A 116 -11.85 -11.10 9.89
N SER A 117 -10.88 -10.25 9.57
CA SER A 117 -10.86 -9.38 8.39
C SER A 117 -9.43 -9.07 7.96
N MET A 118 -9.25 -8.49 6.76
CA MET A 118 -7.94 -7.99 6.32
C MET A 118 -7.42 -6.85 7.20
N GLU A 119 -8.32 -6.05 7.79
CA GLU A 119 -7.94 -5.03 8.78
C GLU A 119 -7.35 -5.68 10.03
N ASP A 120 -7.96 -6.77 10.53
CA ASP A 120 -7.45 -7.48 11.71
C ASP A 120 -6.07 -8.09 11.42
N THR A 121 -5.87 -8.69 10.23
CA THR A 121 -4.54 -9.18 9.79
C THR A 121 -3.51 -8.05 9.78
N ALA A 122 -3.79 -6.94 9.09
CA ALA A 122 -2.83 -5.83 8.99
C ALA A 122 -2.50 -5.21 10.35
N ARG A 123 -3.49 -5.09 11.26
CA ARG A 123 -3.28 -4.59 12.63
C ARG A 123 -2.53 -5.58 13.51
N ARG A 124 -2.74 -6.89 13.33
CA ARG A 124 -1.99 -7.93 14.04
C ARG A 124 -0.51 -7.84 13.67
N GLU A 125 -0.22 -7.90 12.39
CA GLU A 125 1.15 -7.85 11.86
C GLU A 125 1.85 -6.53 12.25
N ALA A 126 1.19 -5.37 12.09
CA ALA A 126 1.78 -4.11 12.51
C ALA A 126 2.02 -4.02 14.04
N PHE A 127 1.21 -4.67 14.85
CA PHE A 127 1.47 -4.76 16.28
C PHE A 127 2.68 -5.66 16.58
N GLU A 128 2.79 -6.79 15.90
CA GLU A 128 3.89 -7.76 16.08
C GLU A 128 5.23 -7.23 15.58
N GLU A 129 5.25 -6.60 14.41
CA GLU A 129 6.47 -6.09 13.78
C GLU A 129 6.97 -4.79 14.41
N ILE A 130 6.06 -3.86 14.72
CA ILE A 130 6.41 -2.47 15.07
C ILE A 130 5.70 -1.94 16.33
N GLY A 131 4.94 -2.77 17.05
CA GLY A 131 4.26 -2.37 18.28
C GLY A 131 3.12 -1.36 18.06
N LEU A 132 2.61 -1.22 16.84
CA LEU A 132 1.53 -0.27 16.55
C LEU A 132 0.23 -0.73 17.26
N PRO A 133 -0.41 0.10 18.11
CA PRO A 133 -1.60 -0.30 18.84
C PRO A 133 -2.75 -0.70 17.93
N LYS A 134 -3.44 -1.78 18.30
CA LYS A 134 -4.67 -2.24 17.61
C LYS A 134 -5.89 -1.37 17.92
N ASP A 135 -5.75 -0.38 18.81
CA ASP A 135 -6.81 0.56 19.20
C ASP A 135 -7.28 1.40 18.01
N ARG A 136 -8.53 1.14 17.58
CA ARG A 136 -9.16 1.80 16.43
C ARG A 136 -9.47 3.28 16.69
N THR A 137 -9.50 3.74 17.95
CA THR A 137 -9.69 5.16 18.26
C THR A 137 -8.41 5.97 18.04
N LYS A 138 -7.26 5.35 18.32
CA LYS A 138 -5.92 5.95 18.11
C LYS A 138 -5.42 5.79 16.68
N VAL A 139 -5.80 4.69 16.03
CA VAL A 139 -5.39 4.34 14.67
C VAL A 139 -6.63 4.01 13.84
N PRO A 140 -7.54 4.97 13.58
CA PRO A 140 -8.75 4.74 12.79
C PRO A 140 -8.47 4.26 11.37
N LEU A 141 -9.35 3.37 10.89
CA LEU A 141 -9.40 2.96 9.49
C LEU A 141 -9.90 4.12 8.62
N LEU A 142 -9.18 4.41 7.53
CA LEU A 142 -9.67 5.30 6.47
C LEU A 142 -10.38 4.49 5.40
N CYS A 143 -9.70 3.49 4.83
CA CYS A 143 -10.26 2.60 3.83
C CYS A 143 -9.46 1.31 3.67
N ILE A 144 -10.03 0.36 2.93
CA ILE A 144 -9.36 -0.84 2.45
C ILE A 144 -9.31 -0.73 0.93
N LEU A 145 -8.12 -0.89 0.35
CA LEU A 145 -7.91 -0.81 -1.10
C LEU A 145 -8.14 -2.19 -1.75
N GLU A 146 -8.33 -2.19 -3.06
CA GLU A 146 -8.34 -3.43 -3.84
C GLU A 146 -7.05 -4.23 -3.67
N PRO A 147 -7.12 -5.58 -3.78
CA PRO A 147 -5.96 -6.42 -3.61
C PRO A 147 -4.97 -6.34 -4.78
N PHE A 148 -3.70 -6.56 -4.48
CA PHE A 148 -2.58 -6.63 -5.41
C PHE A 148 -2.02 -8.05 -5.48
N LEU A 149 -1.66 -8.51 -6.66
CA LEU A 149 -0.95 -9.78 -6.84
C LEU A 149 0.55 -9.59 -6.60
N ALA A 150 1.10 -10.33 -5.64
CA ALA A 150 2.50 -10.31 -5.26
C ALA A 150 3.07 -11.73 -5.25
N ALA A 151 3.67 -12.14 -6.36
CA ALA A 151 4.18 -13.50 -6.56
C ALA A 151 3.13 -14.58 -6.21
N GLU A 152 3.24 -15.18 -5.02
CA GLU A 152 2.39 -16.27 -4.51
C GLU A 152 1.35 -15.82 -3.47
N LEU A 153 1.13 -14.50 -3.35
CA LEU A 153 0.16 -13.91 -2.42
C LEU A 153 -0.73 -12.87 -3.11
N ILE A 154 -1.92 -12.70 -2.57
CA ILE A 154 -2.86 -11.63 -2.86
C ILE A 154 -2.87 -10.71 -1.64
N VAL A 155 -2.34 -9.50 -1.81
CA VAL A 155 -2.05 -8.56 -0.73
C VAL A 155 -3.08 -7.45 -0.73
N THR A 156 -3.83 -7.29 0.36
CA THR A 156 -4.82 -6.23 0.54
C THR A 156 -4.24 -5.07 1.37
N PRO A 157 -4.11 -3.86 0.81
CA PRO A 157 -3.69 -2.70 1.57
C PRO A 157 -4.82 -2.16 2.46
N VAL A 158 -4.50 -1.93 3.73
CA VAL A 158 -5.40 -1.36 4.74
C VAL A 158 -4.84 0.01 5.13
N VAL A 159 -5.57 1.08 4.84
CA VAL A 159 -5.11 2.45 5.07
C VAL A 159 -5.67 2.95 6.40
N VAL A 160 -4.79 3.37 7.30
CA VAL A 160 -5.14 3.92 8.61
C VAL A 160 -4.50 5.27 8.83
N LEU A 161 -5.04 6.05 9.76
CA LEU A 161 -4.45 7.30 10.22
C LEU A 161 -4.03 7.17 11.68
N ILE A 162 -2.75 7.35 11.98
CA ILE A 162 -2.24 7.44 13.33
C ILE A 162 -2.54 8.84 13.87
N LEU A 163 -3.39 8.91 14.89
CA LEU A 163 -3.73 10.14 15.59
C LEU A 163 -2.88 10.35 16.85
N ASP A 164 -2.31 9.28 17.41
CA ASP A 164 -1.50 9.33 18.61
C ASP A 164 -0.02 9.62 18.29
N ASN A 165 0.40 10.88 18.46
CA ASN A 165 1.80 11.31 18.28
C ASN A 165 2.71 10.95 19.48
N THR A 166 2.15 10.40 20.56
CA THR A 166 2.91 9.88 21.70
C THR A 166 3.34 8.43 21.48
N LEU A 167 2.82 7.79 20.43
CA LEU A 167 3.14 6.42 20.06
C LEU A 167 4.66 6.27 19.89
N ARG A 168 5.21 5.27 20.57
CA ARG A 168 6.61 4.85 20.47
C ARG A 168 6.61 3.42 19.93
N PRO A 169 6.84 3.23 18.62
CA PRO A 169 6.90 1.89 18.04
C PRO A 169 7.95 1.03 18.75
N VAL A 170 7.58 -0.20 19.07
CA VAL A 170 8.49 -1.20 19.66
C VAL A 170 8.77 -2.22 18.58
N LEU A 171 10.00 -2.24 18.07
CA LEU A 171 10.35 -3.07 16.93
C LEU A 171 10.68 -4.49 17.37
N ASN A 172 10.11 -5.47 16.68
CA ASN A 172 10.60 -6.83 16.71
C ASN A 172 11.86 -6.91 15.86
N ALA A 173 13.04 -6.90 16.49
CA ALA A 173 14.33 -6.87 15.81
C ALA A 173 14.58 -8.09 14.89
N ASN A 174 13.86 -9.20 15.09
CA ASN A 174 13.94 -10.36 14.21
C ASN A 174 13.31 -10.11 12.83
N GLU A 175 12.38 -9.16 12.75
CA GLU A 175 11.57 -8.89 11.56
C GLU A 175 11.82 -7.50 10.97
N VAL A 176 12.05 -6.50 11.83
CA VAL A 176 12.24 -5.10 11.46
C VAL A 176 13.50 -4.53 12.08
N THR A 177 14.42 -4.05 11.23
CA THR A 177 15.67 -3.40 11.68
C THR A 177 15.45 -1.93 12.06
N SER A 178 14.61 -1.22 11.32
CA SER A 178 14.39 0.21 11.54
C SER A 178 13.07 0.68 10.93
N LEU A 179 12.50 1.73 11.51
CA LEU A 179 11.40 2.49 10.94
C LEU A 179 11.88 3.80 10.34
N PHE A 180 11.21 4.23 9.28
CA PHE A 180 11.34 5.56 8.74
C PHE A 180 10.02 5.98 8.10
N SER A 181 9.95 7.22 7.65
CA SER A 181 8.76 7.76 7.01
C SER A 181 9.10 8.50 5.75
N HIS A 182 8.14 8.57 4.84
CA HIS A 182 8.26 9.31 3.58
C HIS A 182 6.98 10.11 3.32
N PRO A 183 7.03 11.33 2.77
CA PRO A 183 5.84 12.09 2.41
C PRO A 183 4.97 11.30 1.43
N LEU A 184 3.66 11.22 1.66
CA LEU A 184 2.75 10.46 0.80
C LEU A 184 2.71 11.05 -0.62
N SER A 185 2.78 12.37 -0.74
CA SER A 185 2.72 13.10 -2.01
C SER A 185 3.89 12.79 -2.95
N SER A 186 5.03 12.36 -2.41
CA SER A 186 6.27 12.15 -3.18
C SER A 186 6.21 10.93 -4.12
N PHE A 187 5.24 10.03 -3.92
CA PHE A 187 5.00 8.90 -4.82
C PHE A 187 4.22 9.28 -6.08
N LEU A 188 3.91 10.57 -6.28
CA LEU A 188 3.26 11.10 -7.49
C LEU A 188 4.18 11.99 -8.34
N THR A 189 5.43 12.18 -7.92
CA THR A 189 6.39 13.08 -8.58
C THR A 189 7.72 12.39 -8.83
N THR A 190 8.48 12.89 -9.79
CA THR A 190 9.85 12.42 -10.06
C THR A 190 10.92 13.22 -9.31
N SER A 191 10.52 14.34 -8.69
CA SER A 191 11.40 15.16 -7.85
C SER A 191 11.39 14.67 -6.40
N PRO A 192 12.55 14.71 -5.71
CA PRO A 192 12.63 14.36 -4.30
C PRO A 192 11.82 15.34 -3.44
N PRO A 193 11.23 14.87 -2.33
CA PRO A 193 10.41 15.73 -1.47
C PRO A 193 11.23 16.59 -0.49
N PHE A 194 12.55 16.44 -0.49
CA PHE A 194 13.48 17.18 0.37
C PHE A 194 14.40 18.03 -0.51
N PRO A 195 14.83 19.23 -0.04
CA PRO A 195 15.82 20.02 -0.74
C PRO A 195 17.08 19.16 -0.95
N THR A 196 17.46 18.98 -2.21
CA THR A 196 18.72 18.34 -2.59
C THR A 196 19.47 19.34 -3.45
N GLU A 197 20.75 19.55 -3.14
CA GLU A 197 21.63 20.33 -4.00
C GLU A 197 21.67 19.63 -5.38
N PRO A 198 21.26 20.29 -6.48
CA PRO A 198 21.02 19.66 -7.78
C PRO A 198 22.19 18.80 -8.29
N ASP A 199 23.42 19.18 -7.93
CA ASP A 199 24.66 18.56 -8.39
C ASP A 199 25.15 17.39 -7.50
N THR A 200 24.41 17.04 -6.44
CA THR A 200 24.85 16.02 -5.46
C THR A 200 24.21 14.65 -5.64
N LEU A 201 23.14 14.53 -6.43
CA LEU A 201 22.49 13.24 -6.70
C LEU A 201 23.00 12.63 -8.01
N GLU A 202 23.90 11.67 -7.91
CA GLU A 202 24.33 10.84 -9.05
C GLU A 202 23.18 9.99 -9.63
N VAL A 203 22.09 9.79 -8.86
CA VAL A 203 20.97 8.91 -9.20
C VAL A 203 19.64 9.65 -9.09
N PRO A 204 18.73 9.57 -10.10
CA PRO A 204 17.41 10.17 -10.02
C PRO A 204 16.58 9.65 -8.84
N TYR A 205 15.79 10.53 -8.22
CA TYR A 205 14.86 10.17 -7.15
C TYR A 205 13.86 9.09 -7.58
N HIS A 206 13.28 9.22 -8.77
CA HIS A 206 12.38 8.25 -9.35
C HIS A 206 13.00 7.62 -10.60
N THR A 207 12.92 6.29 -10.68
CA THR A 207 13.24 5.55 -11.88
C THR A 207 12.16 4.50 -12.15
N SER A 208 12.10 4.03 -13.40
CA SER A 208 11.22 2.93 -13.77
C SER A 208 11.86 2.06 -14.83
N PHE A 209 11.56 0.76 -14.80
CA PHE A 209 11.99 -0.19 -15.81
C PHE A 209 10.85 -1.13 -16.18
N ASP A 210 10.88 -1.60 -17.42
CA ASP A 210 9.90 -2.54 -17.95
C ASP A 210 10.46 -3.95 -17.87
N PHE A 211 9.68 -4.88 -17.33
CA PHE A 211 10.05 -6.28 -17.25
C PHE A 211 8.91 -7.17 -17.74
N ARG A 212 9.29 -8.34 -18.26
CA ARG A 212 8.34 -9.36 -18.69
C ARG A 212 8.13 -10.36 -17.57
N SER A 213 6.88 -10.71 -17.31
CA SER A 213 6.52 -11.73 -16.33
C SER A 213 5.42 -12.64 -16.86
N SER A 214 5.31 -13.83 -16.26
CA SER A 214 4.18 -14.71 -16.54
C SER A 214 2.89 -14.02 -16.10
N GLY A 215 1.85 -14.12 -16.93
CA GLY A 215 0.63 -13.38 -16.73
C GLY A 215 -0.39 -13.64 -17.83
N PRO A 216 -1.58 -13.04 -17.72
CA PRO A 216 -2.61 -13.17 -18.74
C PRO A 216 -2.08 -12.66 -20.08
N SER A 217 -2.11 -13.54 -21.06
CA SER A 217 -1.55 -13.30 -22.37
C SER A 217 -2.59 -13.61 -23.44
N ILE A 218 -2.79 -12.70 -24.36
CA ILE A 218 -3.73 -12.90 -25.46
C ILE A 218 -2.94 -13.48 -26.62
N PRO A 219 -3.28 -14.70 -27.11
CA PRO A 219 -2.63 -15.27 -28.27
C PRO A 219 -2.65 -14.25 -29.41
N LEU A 220 -1.46 -13.79 -29.82
CA LEU A 220 -1.32 -13.19 -31.14
C LEU A 220 -1.67 -14.33 -32.10
N GLY A 221 -2.82 -14.21 -32.78
CA GLY A 221 -3.27 -15.23 -33.73
C GLY A 221 -2.09 -15.64 -34.58
N GLN A 222 -1.82 -16.95 -34.63
CA GLN A 222 -0.83 -17.53 -35.53
C GLN A 222 -1.00 -16.85 -36.88
N GLU A 223 -0.05 -16.01 -37.29
CA GLU A 223 0.20 -15.88 -38.71
C GLU A 223 0.52 -17.30 -39.12
N LYS A 224 -0.44 -17.92 -39.83
CA LYS A 224 -0.25 -19.19 -40.48
C LYS A 224 0.82 -18.95 -41.55
N ASP A 225 2.09 -18.94 -41.15
CA ASP A 225 3.12 -19.38 -42.04
C ASP A 225 2.80 -20.84 -42.33
N ARG A 226 2.32 -21.07 -43.56
CA ARG A 226 2.16 -22.40 -44.13
C ARG A 226 3.55 -23.00 -44.24
N GLY A 227 4.02 -23.64 -43.18
CA GLY A 227 5.30 -24.34 -43.20
C GLY A 227 5.65 -24.90 -41.84
N GLN A 228 5.63 -26.23 -41.77
CA GLN A 228 6.25 -27.07 -40.74
C GLN A 228 5.48 -27.26 -39.43
N ASN A 229 4.78 -28.42 -39.41
CA ASN A 229 4.47 -29.19 -38.22
C ASN A 229 5.78 -29.58 -37.52
N GLU A 230 6.05 -29.06 -36.32
CA GLU A 230 6.71 -29.80 -35.24
C GLU A 230 6.19 -29.29 -33.89
N GLY A 231 5.99 -30.20 -32.95
CA GLY A 231 5.31 -30.01 -31.66
C GLY A 231 5.98 -29.04 -30.70
N GLY A 232 5.87 -27.73 -30.95
CA GLY A 232 6.25 -26.69 -30.01
C GLY A 232 5.16 -26.43 -28.98
N LYS A 233 5.43 -26.74 -27.70
CA LYS A 233 4.74 -26.12 -26.56
C LYS A 233 4.59 -24.61 -26.86
N GLY A 234 3.35 -24.12 -26.92
CA GLY A 234 3.08 -22.73 -27.27
C GLY A 234 3.95 -21.80 -26.45
N LYS A 235 4.74 -20.95 -27.11
CA LYS A 235 5.60 -19.96 -26.43
C LYS A 235 4.72 -19.18 -25.46
N GLU A 236 4.92 -19.35 -24.16
CA GLU A 236 4.23 -18.58 -23.12
C GLU A 236 4.46 -17.10 -23.40
N GLN A 237 3.41 -16.41 -23.81
CA GLN A 237 3.50 -15.01 -24.15
C GLN A 237 3.57 -14.21 -22.85
N GLN A 238 4.73 -13.65 -22.54
CA GLN A 238 4.93 -12.91 -21.29
C GLN A 238 4.30 -11.51 -21.35
N THR A 239 3.63 -11.12 -20.28
CA THR A 239 3.04 -9.79 -20.12
C THR A 239 4.12 -8.77 -19.75
N LEU A 240 4.09 -7.58 -20.37
CA LEU A 240 5.02 -6.49 -20.06
C LEU A 240 4.44 -5.61 -18.94
N PHE A 241 5.25 -5.36 -17.92
CA PHE A 241 4.90 -4.57 -16.75
C PHE A 241 5.95 -3.51 -16.50
N ARG A 242 5.52 -2.34 -16.02
CA ARG A 242 6.41 -1.30 -15.52
C ARG A 242 6.53 -1.40 -14.01
N VAL A 243 7.76 -1.34 -13.51
CA VAL A 243 8.08 -1.25 -12.09
C VAL A 243 8.65 0.13 -11.81
N HIS A 244 8.22 0.70 -10.69
CA HIS A 244 8.70 1.99 -10.22
C HIS A 244 9.59 1.82 -9.00
N GLN A 245 10.58 2.70 -8.91
CA GLN A 245 11.50 2.81 -7.79
C GLN A 245 11.60 4.26 -7.34
N PHE A 246 11.58 4.49 -6.02
CA PHE A 246 11.77 5.79 -5.40
C PHE A 246 12.87 5.72 -4.36
N LEU A 247 13.84 6.62 -4.43
CA LEU A 247 14.84 6.80 -3.40
C LEU A 247 14.18 7.33 -2.12
N THR A 248 14.79 7.02 -0.99
CA THR A 248 14.32 7.38 0.36
C THR A 248 15.18 8.47 0.99
N GLY A 249 16.33 8.79 0.39
CA GLY A 249 17.35 9.67 0.96
C GLY A 249 18.14 8.99 2.10
N ARG A 250 18.05 7.66 2.19
CA ARG A 250 18.62 6.85 3.28
C ARG A 250 19.43 5.67 2.76
N GLU A 251 19.71 5.65 1.46
CA GLU A 251 20.43 4.58 0.76
C GLU A 251 21.85 4.39 1.29
N ALA A 252 22.54 5.47 1.66
CA ALA A 252 23.85 5.41 2.31
C ALA A 252 23.82 4.66 3.66
N GLY A 253 22.67 4.63 4.34
CA GLY A 253 22.44 3.84 5.56
C GLY A 253 22.04 2.38 5.28
N GLY A 254 22.11 1.94 4.03
CA GLY A 254 21.71 0.61 3.57
C GLY A 254 20.20 0.40 3.47
N ILE A 255 19.40 1.47 3.53
CA ILE A 255 17.95 1.37 3.26
C ILE A 255 17.77 1.25 1.75
N LYS A 256 17.12 0.17 1.31
CA LYS A 256 16.81 -0.01 -0.10
C LYS A 256 15.73 0.98 -0.55
N PRO A 257 15.76 1.42 -1.82
CA PRO A 257 14.70 2.22 -2.41
C PRO A 257 13.31 1.58 -2.22
N VAL A 258 12.25 2.38 -2.24
CA VAL A 258 10.88 1.88 -2.32
C VAL A 258 10.63 1.39 -3.74
N PHE A 259 10.42 0.09 -3.92
CA PHE A 259 10.27 -0.52 -5.25
C PHE A 259 9.14 -1.56 -5.30
N GLY A 260 8.80 -2.01 -6.50
CA GLY A 260 7.93 -3.18 -6.70
C GLY A 260 6.49 -2.99 -6.17
N LEU A 261 6.03 -3.97 -5.40
CA LEU A 261 4.67 -3.96 -4.82
C LEU A 261 4.46 -2.76 -3.90
N THR A 262 5.42 -2.49 -3.02
CA THR A 262 5.34 -1.37 -2.07
C THR A 262 5.17 -0.05 -2.81
N ALA A 263 5.97 0.18 -3.86
CA ALA A 263 5.83 1.37 -4.71
C ALA A 263 4.46 1.42 -5.40
N SER A 264 3.97 0.30 -5.92
CA SER A 264 2.65 0.23 -6.59
C SER A 264 1.49 0.57 -5.64
N ILE A 265 1.53 0.06 -4.41
CA ILE A 265 0.52 0.36 -3.37
C ILE A 265 0.57 1.84 -3.00
N LEU A 266 1.77 2.41 -2.84
CA LEU A 266 1.94 3.80 -2.43
C LEU A 266 1.53 4.77 -3.54
N ILE A 267 1.92 4.53 -4.79
CA ILE A 267 1.43 5.28 -5.95
C ILE A 267 -0.11 5.30 -5.98
N HIS A 268 -0.74 4.14 -5.82
CA HIS A 268 -2.19 4.02 -5.87
C HIS A 268 -2.86 4.73 -4.68
N THR A 269 -2.33 4.55 -3.47
CA THR A 269 -2.81 5.24 -2.27
C THR A 269 -2.70 6.76 -2.44
N SER A 270 -1.55 7.25 -2.92
CA SER A 270 -1.34 8.68 -3.17
C SER A 270 -2.25 9.22 -4.25
N THR A 271 -2.51 8.43 -5.31
CA THR A 271 -3.43 8.81 -6.39
C THR A 271 -4.84 9.04 -5.85
N ILE A 272 -5.33 8.14 -4.99
CA ILE A 272 -6.64 8.28 -4.33
C ILE A 272 -6.63 9.48 -3.39
N ALA A 273 -5.62 9.57 -2.52
CA ALA A 273 -5.51 10.63 -1.52
C ALA A 273 -5.51 12.01 -2.17
N HIS A 274 -4.61 12.26 -3.12
CA HIS A 274 -4.48 13.56 -3.78
C HIS A 274 -5.49 13.78 -4.91
N ALA A 275 -6.26 12.75 -5.30
CA ALA A 275 -7.20 12.76 -6.43
C ALA A 275 -6.54 13.28 -7.74
N ARG A 276 -5.31 12.84 -8.00
CA ARG A 276 -4.54 13.21 -9.20
C ARG A 276 -3.65 12.06 -9.66
N ALA A 277 -3.42 11.99 -10.96
CA ALA A 277 -2.47 11.05 -11.55
C ALA A 277 -1.01 11.40 -11.18
N PRO A 278 -0.10 10.41 -11.16
CA PRO A 278 1.34 10.66 -11.05
C PRO A 278 1.86 11.44 -12.26
N SER A 279 2.98 12.15 -12.08
CA SER A 279 3.65 12.92 -13.14
C SER A 279 4.48 12.06 -14.12
N PHE A 280 4.30 10.74 -14.08
CA PHE A 280 5.06 9.76 -14.85
C PHE A 280 4.13 8.63 -15.31
N GLU A 281 4.55 7.93 -16.37
CA GLU A 281 3.77 6.86 -16.99
C GLU A 281 3.79 5.58 -16.14
N LEU A 282 2.60 5.10 -15.75
CA LEU A 282 2.41 3.89 -14.95
C LEU A 282 2.55 2.58 -15.72
N HIS A 283 2.42 2.65 -17.03
CA HIS A 283 2.44 1.50 -17.91
C HIS A 283 3.55 1.63 -18.95
N PRO A 284 4.05 0.50 -19.49
CA PRO A 284 4.97 0.53 -20.62
C PRO A 284 4.40 1.36 -21.79
N PRO A 285 5.24 2.02 -22.60
CA PRO A 285 4.79 2.92 -23.65
C PRO A 285 3.96 2.17 -24.69
N SER A 286 2.90 2.82 -25.19
CA SER A 286 1.97 2.13 -26.09
C SER A 286 2.55 1.89 -27.49
N PRO A 287 2.25 0.73 -28.11
CA PRO A 287 1.61 -0.44 -27.50
C PRO A 287 2.56 -1.64 -27.49
N PRO A 288 2.86 -2.26 -26.33
CA PRO A 288 2.73 -3.70 -26.31
C PRO A 288 1.26 -3.98 -26.64
N ASN A 289 1.03 -4.56 -27.80
CA ASN A 289 -0.25 -5.14 -28.14
C ASN A 289 -0.14 -6.59 -27.65
N PRO A 290 -0.74 -7.01 -26.51
CA PRO A 290 -1.90 -6.44 -25.79
C PRO A 290 -1.57 -5.51 -24.58
N PRO A 291 -2.54 -4.67 -24.14
CA PRO A 291 -2.38 -3.76 -22.99
C PRO A 291 -2.05 -4.49 -21.69
N THR A 292 -1.41 -3.79 -20.75
CA THR A 292 -1.15 -4.30 -19.41
C THR A 292 -2.49 -4.71 -18.75
N PRO A 293 -2.69 -5.98 -18.37
CA PRO A 293 -3.94 -6.45 -17.80
C PRO A 293 -4.22 -5.78 -16.43
N PRO A 294 -5.48 -5.40 -16.15
CA PRO A 294 -5.87 -4.89 -14.83
C PRO A 294 -5.55 -5.88 -13.71
N MET A 295 -5.35 -5.38 -12.48
CA MET A 295 -4.96 -6.22 -11.33
C MET A 295 -5.94 -7.37 -11.09
N GLN A 296 -7.25 -7.13 -11.20
CA GLN A 296 -8.26 -8.17 -11.05
C GLN A 296 -8.12 -9.30 -12.07
N VAL A 297 -7.76 -8.98 -13.32
CA VAL A 297 -7.51 -9.97 -14.38
C VAL A 297 -6.25 -10.77 -14.05
N ARG A 298 -5.21 -10.11 -13.54
CA ARG A 298 -3.96 -10.77 -13.12
C ARG A 298 -4.20 -11.75 -11.96
N ILE A 299 -5.02 -11.36 -10.98
CA ILE A 299 -5.41 -12.25 -9.88
C ILE A 299 -6.22 -13.43 -10.43
N ALA A 300 -7.22 -13.19 -11.27
CA ALA A 300 -8.02 -14.26 -11.88
C ALA A 300 -7.14 -15.26 -12.64
N TRP A 301 -6.19 -14.77 -13.43
CA TRP A 301 -5.22 -15.59 -14.13
C TRP A 301 -4.35 -16.41 -13.15
N ALA A 302 -3.87 -15.80 -12.06
CA ALA A 302 -3.07 -16.51 -11.06
C ALA A 302 -3.86 -17.64 -10.39
N LEU A 303 -5.13 -17.41 -10.05
CA LEU A 303 -6.01 -18.44 -9.47
C LEU A 303 -6.22 -19.66 -10.37
N LEU A 304 -6.13 -19.47 -11.69
CA LEU A 304 -6.35 -20.51 -12.69
C LEU A 304 -5.08 -21.23 -13.14
N ASN A 305 -3.93 -20.52 -13.14
CA ASN A 305 -2.72 -20.98 -13.83
C ASN A 305 -1.54 -21.26 -12.90
N LYS A 306 -1.54 -20.75 -11.66
CA LYS A 306 -0.45 -21.03 -10.72
C LYS A 306 -0.80 -22.23 -9.85
N PRO A 307 0.00 -23.32 -9.87
CA PRO A 307 -0.30 -24.55 -9.11
C PRO A 307 -0.61 -24.27 -7.63
N SER A 308 0.21 -23.42 -6.99
CA SER A 308 0.04 -23.09 -5.58
C SER A 308 -1.32 -22.44 -5.28
N PHE A 309 -1.83 -21.59 -6.18
CA PHE A 309 -3.14 -20.96 -6.04
C PHE A 309 -4.27 -21.94 -6.37
N THR A 310 -4.14 -22.72 -7.44
CA THR A 310 -5.15 -23.70 -7.85
C THR A 310 -5.38 -24.76 -6.77
N GLU A 311 -4.31 -25.25 -6.14
CA GLU A 311 -4.37 -26.16 -4.99
C GLU A 311 -5.07 -25.53 -3.79
N ALA A 312 -4.73 -24.27 -3.46
CA ALA A 312 -5.37 -23.54 -2.37
C ALA A 312 -6.85 -23.29 -2.62
N CYS A 313 -7.23 -22.92 -3.85
CA CYS A 313 -8.63 -22.78 -4.26
C CYS A 313 -9.41 -24.08 -4.09
N THR A 314 -8.82 -25.20 -4.50
CA THR A 314 -9.43 -26.53 -4.36
C THR A 314 -9.63 -26.88 -2.89
N LYS A 315 -8.60 -26.69 -2.06
CA LYS A 315 -8.65 -26.98 -0.63
C LYS A 315 -9.68 -26.14 0.12
N GLU A 316 -9.86 -24.89 -0.28
CA GLU A 316 -10.76 -23.92 0.38
C GLU A 316 -12.13 -23.79 -0.31
N GLY A 317 -12.42 -24.57 -1.34
CA GLY A 317 -13.71 -24.54 -2.05
C GLY A 317 -13.99 -23.24 -2.80
N VAL A 318 -12.95 -22.56 -3.30
CA VAL A 318 -13.08 -21.29 -4.05
C VAL A 318 -13.60 -21.56 -5.47
N ASP A 319 -14.70 -20.89 -5.83
CA ASP A 319 -15.30 -20.96 -7.17
C ASP A 319 -14.42 -20.27 -8.24
N LEU A 320 -13.70 -21.09 -9.01
CA LEU A 320 -12.86 -20.65 -10.13
C LEU A 320 -13.66 -20.28 -11.39
N GLY A 321 -14.96 -20.61 -11.48
CA GLY A 321 -15.81 -20.27 -12.62
C GLY A 321 -15.96 -18.76 -12.82
N LYS A 322 -16.11 -18.01 -11.71
CA LYS A 322 -16.14 -16.54 -11.74
C LYS A 322 -14.81 -15.93 -12.17
N ALA A 323 -13.69 -16.48 -11.69
CA ALA A 323 -12.35 -16.04 -12.11
C ALA A 323 -12.15 -16.27 -13.62
N ARG A 324 -12.57 -17.43 -14.14
CA ARG A 324 -12.52 -17.75 -15.58
C ARG A 324 -13.33 -16.77 -16.40
N LYS A 325 -14.56 -16.45 -15.98
CA LYS A 325 -15.42 -15.47 -16.67
C LYS A 325 -14.76 -14.09 -16.77
N VAL A 326 -14.09 -13.63 -15.71
CA VAL A 326 -13.35 -12.35 -15.73
C VAL A 326 -12.22 -12.36 -16.76
N LEU A 327 -11.47 -13.46 -16.85
CA LEU A 327 -10.39 -13.59 -17.82
C LEU A 327 -10.93 -13.60 -19.26
N GLU A 328 -11.98 -14.38 -19.53
CA GLU A 328 -12.62 -14.47 -20.86
C GLU A 328 -13.30 -13.15 -21.29
N GLU A 329 -13.86 -12.39 -20.35
CA GLU A 329 -14.40 -11.04 -20.62
C GLU A 329 -13.31 -10.08 -21.06
N TRP A 330 -12.19 -10.06 -20.35
CA TRP A 330 -11.04 -9.20 -20.69
C TRP A 330 -10.42 -9.59 -22.03
N GLU A 331 -10.24 -10.88 -22.30
CA GLU A 331 -9.71 -11.37 -23.59
C GLU A 331 -10.60 -10.94 -24.76
N ARG A 332 -11.93 -11.08 -24.61
CA ARG A 332 -12.90 -10.64 -25.62
C ARG A 332 -12.84 -9.13 -25.85
N GLU A 333 -12.67 -8.35 -24.80
CA GLU A 333 -12.53 -6.89 -24.88
C GLU A 333 -11.31 -6.46 -25.68
N VAL A 334 -10.14 -6.97 -25.34
CA VAL A 334 -8.91 -6.61 -26.06
C VAL A 334 -8.96 -7.10 -27.52
N LEU A 335 -9.52 -8.28 -27.79
CA LEU A 335 -9.71 -8.75 -29.17
C LEU A 335 -10.67 -7.85 -29.98
N ARG A 336 -11.73 -7.34 -29.34
CA ARG A 336 -12.67 -6.38 -29.94
C ARG A 336 -11.98 -5.05 -30.28
N GLU A 337 -11.20 -4.50 -29.36
CA GLU A 337 -10.42 -3.26 -29.58
C GLU A 337 -9.42 -3.42 -30.75
N ARG A 338 -8.73 -4.56 -30.81
CA ARG A 338 -7.82 -4.89 -31.93
C ARG A 338 -8.53 -4.93 -33.29
N ARG A 339 -9.70 -5.56 -33.36
CA ARG A 339 -10.51 -5.61 -34.61
C ARG A 339 -10.98 -4.22 -35.02
N GLY A 340 -11.40 -3.39 -34.05
CA GLY A 340 -11.75 -1.99 -34.29
C GLY A 340 -10.59 -1.15 -34.84
N ALA A 341 -9.41 -1.27 -34.22
CA ALA A 341 -8.19 -0.58 -34.66
C ALA A 341 -7.70 -1.01 -36.06
N ARG A 342 -7.88 -2.29 -36.45
CA ARG A 342 -7.58 -2.75 -37.81
C ARG A 342 -8.54 -2.16 -38.85
N ARG A 343 -9.85 -2.08 -38.54
CA ARG A 343 -10.85 -1.49 -39.45
C ARG A 343 -10.62 0.00 -39.70
N THR A 344 -10.26 0.77 -38.67
CA THR A 344 -9.96 2.21 -38.80
C THR A 344 -8.64 2.49 -39.54
N LYS A 345 -7.63 1.61 -39.42
CA LYS A 345 -6.43 1.68 -40.27
C LYS A 345 -6.73 1.34 -41.73
N SER A 346 -7.58 0.34 -41.98
CA SER A 346 -8.01 -0.04 -43.34
C SER A 346 -8.83 1.05 -44.03
N SER A 347 -9.69 1.77 -43.30
CA SER A 347 -10.52 2.84 -43.87
C SER A 347 -9.74 4.12 -44.17
N LYS A 348 -8.70 4.45 -43.39
CA LYS A 348 -7.81 5.59 -43.67
C LYS A 348 -6.85 5.34 -44.83
N GLY A 349 -6.65 4.09 -45.23
CA GLY A 349 -5.82 3.71 -46.39
C GLY A 349 -6.51 3.86 -47.75
N TRP A 350 -7.84 4.03 -47.79
CA TRP A 350 -8.61 4.18 -49.04
C TRP A 350 -8.98 5.64 -49.37
N SER A 351 -8.68 6.58 -48.48
CA SER A 351 -8.90 8.03 -48.68
C SER A 351 -7.67 8.77 -49.22
N LYS A 352 -6.69 8.03 -49.76
CA LYS A 352 -5.55 8.56 -50.54
C LYS A 352 -5.28 7.63 -51.72
N LEU A 353 -6.18 7.61 -52.69
CA LEU A 353 -5.92 7.19 -54.06
C LEU A 353 -6.77 8.05 -54.99
#